data_AF-A0A2V9AQF4-F1
#
_entry.id   AF-A0A2V9AQF4-F1
#
_cell.length_a   1.000
_cell.length_b   1.000
_cell.length_c   1.000
_cell.angle_alpha   90.00
_cell.angle_beta   90.00
_cell.angle_gamma   90.00
#
_symmetry.space_group_name_H-M   'P 1'
#
loop_
_entity.id
_entity.type
_entity.pdbx_description
1 polymer ?
#
loop_
_entity_poly.entity_id
_entity_poly.type
_entity_poly.pdbx_seq_one_letter_code
_entity_poly.pdbx_strand_id
1 'polypeptide(L)'
;MAISVVMPALEMAQETGKLLAWRKKEGESVRKGEPLLEIETDKAVVEVEAPGDGLLAGITADIGAVIPVGETIAWLVAPGEKPPARTTAATPAARALSGAAQQAAGVAAVPVAAKSTSAPPQISPKARRLAKELGVDFTLVPGTGPDGVITAEDVQKFSDSKAAAAPGAVAAMISEVEPLSQIARLMAERTTQSWTRVPHFFLVSDVDASELIAAQKGLSEAAVKSGSPEPTITDLLIALIARTLTKHPRMNSSWTGEGILSNAEINVSVAVAVKDGVVGAVIHRADRLRIAEISARRRELAERARAGKLRPADITGGTFTLSNLGMYKVDAFSAIIVPPQAGILAVGAISDRVVAVDGQPAVRPMVTMTLSCDHRVADGARGAEFLNDLAQAVREPMKLF
;
A
#
# COMPACT_ATOMS: atom_id res chain seq x y z
N MET A 1 -7.79 -44.26 -2.93
CA MET A 1 -8.37 -42.90 -3.07
C MET A 1 -7.39 -41.96 -2.41
N ALA A 2 -6.67 -41.18 -3.22
CA ALA A 2 -5.72 -40.19 -2.74
C ALA A 2 -6.44 -39.11 -1.90
N ILE A 3 -5.95 -38.86 -0.68
CA ILE A 3 -6.44 -37.80 0.21
C ILE A 3 -5.56 -36.57 -0.01
N SER A 4 -6.16 -35.43 -0.38
CA SER A 4 -5.42 -34.18 -0.54
C SER A 4 -5.05 -33.60 0.83
N VAL A 5 -3.76 -33.31 1.03
CA VAL A 5 -3.28 -32.51 2.16
C VAL A 5 -3.30 -31.05 1.69
N VAL A 6 -4.16 -30.23 2.28
CA VAL A 6 -4.29 -28.81 1.97
C VAL A 6 -3.69 -27.96 3.08
N MET A 7 -3.23 -26.76 2.73
CA MET A 7 -2.79 -25.74 3.68
C MET A 7 -3.98 -25.36 4.60
N PRO A 8 -3.95 -25.68 5.90
CA PRO A 8 -5.10 -25.45 6.78
C PRO A 8 -5.20 -23.98 7.20
N ALA A 9 -6.43 -23.53 7.44
CA ALA A 9 -6.69 -22.28 8.14
C ALA A 9 -6.55 -22.55 9.66
N LEU A 10 -5.57 -21.93 10.32
CA LEU A 10 -5.43 -22.04 11.78
C LEU A 10 -6.10 -20.86 12.51
N GLU A 11 -6.43 -19.78 11.79
CA GLU A 11 -7.14 -18.61 12.31
C GLU A 11 -8.23 -18.11 11.34
N MET A 12 -9.31 -17.49 11.87
CA MET A 12 -10.49 -17.09 11.08
C MET A 12 -10.22 -16.05 9.97
N ALA A 13 -9.05 -15.39 9.98
CA ALA A 13 -8.63 -14.41 8.96
C ALA A 13 -7.27 -14.75 8.33
N GLN A 14 -6.79 -16.00 8.47
CA GLN A 14 -5.51 -16.41 7.91
C GLN A 14 -5.64 -16.66 6.40
N GLU A 15 -4.93 -15.87 5.60
CA GLU A 15 -4.92 -16.01 4.13
C GLU A 15 -3.78 -16.90 3.62
N THR A 16 -2.65 -16.95 4.34
CA THR A 16 -1.46 -17.73 3.97
C THR A 16 -0.81 -18.39 5.19
N GLY A 17 -0.02 -19.45 4.98
CA GLY A 17 0.83 -20.09 5.98
C GLY A 17 2.21 -20.38 5.42
N LYS A 18 3.27 -20.22 6.22
CA LYS A 18 4.64 -20.50 5.78
C LYS A 18 5.09 -21.87 6.26
N LEU A 19 5.50 -22.73 5.36
CA LEU A 19 5.94 -24.08 5.69
C LEU A 19 7.36 -24.05 6.28
N LEU A 20 7.56 -24.55 7.50
CA LEU A 20 8.87 -24.57 8.16
C LEU A 20 9.61 -25.89 8.03
N ALA A 21 8.91 -27.00 8.15
CA ALA A 21 9.52 -28.32 8.07
C ALA A 21 8.49 -29.39 7.72
N TRP A 22 8.91 -30.37 6.93
CA TRP A 22 8.20 -31.64 6.81
C TRP A 22 8.72 -32.61 7.89
N ARG A 23 7.80 -33.21 8.66
CA ARG A 23 8.16 -34.25 9.65
C ARG A 23 8.31 -35.63 9.01
N LYS A 24 7.79 -35.80 7.80
CA LYS A 24 7.77 -37.06 7.03
C LYS A 24 8.30 -36.85 5.63
N LYS A 25 8.98 -37.85 5.09
CA LYS A 25 9.53 -37.79 3.72
C LYS A 25 8.56 -38.38 2.72
N GLU A 26 8.73 -38.01 1.45
CA GLU A 26 7.98 -38.63 0.36
C GLU A 26 8.23 -40.15 0.35
N GLY A 27 7.16 -40.93 0.29
CA GLY A 27 7.17 -42.39 0.37
C GLY A 27 7.06 -42.95 1.79
N GLU A 28 6.90 -42.13 2.83
CA GLU A 28 6.75 -42.59 4.21
C GLU A 28 5.28 -42.80 4.60
N SER A 29 4.99 -43.82 5.42
CA SER A 29 3.65 -44.08 5.94
C SER A 29 3.32 -43.13 7.09
N VAL A 30 2.12 -42.56 7.06
CA VAL A 30 1.61 -41.65 8.09
C VAL A 30 0.21 -42.11 8.52
N ARG A 31 -0.09 -41.99 9.82
CA ARG A 31 -1.43 -42.26 10.37
C ARG A 31 -2.20 -40.98 10.63
N LYS A 32 -3.53 -41.06 10.57
CA LYS A 32 -4.42 -39.95 10.94
C LYS A 32 -4.11 -39.48 12.37
N GLY A 33 -3.86 -38.17 12.53
CA GLY A 33 -3.48 -37.57 13.81
C GLY A 33 -1.97 -37.58 14.13
N GLU A 34 -1.13 -38.10 13.23
CA GLU A 34 0.33 -38.01 13.39
C GLU A 34 0.84 -36.65 12.84
N PRO A 35 1.78 -35.97 13.52
CA PRO A 35 2.32 -34.69 13.05
C PRO A 35 3.03 -34.86 11.70
N LEU A 36 2.57 -34.10 10.71
CA LEU A 36 2.99 -34.23 9.30
C LEU A 36 3.97 -33.11 8.90
N LEU A 37 3.71 -31.88 9.34
CA LEU A 37 4.48 -30.69 8.96
C LEU A 37 4.33 -29.56 9.99
N GLU A 38 5.28 -28.64 10.00
CA GLU A 38 5.27 -27.42 10.82
C GLU A 38 4.97 -26.20 9.97
N ILE A 39 4.07 -25.34 10.45
CA ILE A 39 3.70 -24.09 9.80
C ILE A 39 3.99 -22.93 10.75
N GLU A 40 4.64 -21.90 10.23
CA GLU A 40 4.73 -20.58 10.86
C GLU A 40 3.53 -19.74 10.45
N THR A 41 2.72 -19.34 11.43
CA THR A 41 1.75 -18.26 11.28
C THR A 41 2.34 -16.96 11.82
N ASP A 42 1.59 -15.86 11.72
CA ASP A 42 1.97 -14.57 12.30
C ASP A 42 2.00 -14.57 13.85
N LYS A 43 1.48 -15.61 14.50
CA LYS A 43 1.39 -15.74 15.96
C LYS A 43 2.23 -16.85 16.57
N ALA A 44 2.34 -17.99 15.89
CA ALA A 44 3.00 -19.15 16.46
C ALA A 44 3.48 -20.12 15.37
N VAL A 45 4.39 -21.01 15.76
CA VAL A 45 4.69 -22.22 15.00
C VAL A 45 3.74 -23.32 15.47
N VAL A 46 3.01 -23.91 14.55
CA VAL A 46 1.99 -24.93 14.82
C VAL A 46 2.30 -26.19 14.03
N GLU A 47 2.24 -27.33 14.71
CA GLU A 47 2.32 -28.66 14.08
C GLU A 47 0.96 -29.04 13.50
N VAL A 48 0.94 -29.38 12.21
CA VAL A 48 -0.25 -29.84 11.52
C VAL A 48 -0.23 -31.36 11.40
N GLU A 49 -1.29 -31.98 11.90
CA GLU A 49 -1.48 -33.43 11.86
C GLU A 49 -2.02 -33.92 10.52
N ALA A 50 -1.74 -35.19 10.19
CA ALA A 50 -2.21 -35.82 8.97
C ALA A 50 -3.74 -36.02 8.98
N PRO A 51 -4.46 -35.64 7.89
CA PRO A 51 -5.92 -35.73 7.82
C PRO A 51 -6.45 -37.18 7.65
N GLY A 52 -5.57 -38.14 7.33
CA GLY A 52 -5.93 -39.54 7.09
C GLY A 52 -4.72 -40.47 7.13
N ASP A 53 -4.97 -41.76 6.92
CA ASP A 53 -3.92 -42.79 6.83
C ASP A 53 -3.44 -42.94 5.37
N GLY A 54 -2.12 -43.05 5.16
CA GLY A 54 -1.59 -43.31 3.82
C GLY A 54 -0.08 -43.08 3.69
N LEU A 55 0.41 -43.22 2.46
CA LEU A 55 1.79 -42.90 2.08
C LEU A 55 1.87 -41.45 1.60
N LEU A 56 2.80 -40.66 2.11
CA LEU A 56 3.00 -39.27 1.65
C LEU A 56 3.58 -39.26 0.23
N ALA A 57 2.91 -38.63 -0.73
CA ALA A 57 3.31 -38.57 -2.13
C ALA A 57 2.99 -37.22 -2.77
N GLY A 58 3.79 -36.79 -3.76
CA GLY A 58 3.49 -35.60 -4.55
C GLY A 58 3.55 -34.31 -3.74
N ILE A 59 4.62 -34.14 -2.96
CA ILE A 59 4.91 -32.89 -2.24
C ILE A 59 5.12 -31.77 -3.26
N THR A 60 4.27 -30.75 -3.21
CA THR A 60 4.32 -29.60 -4.11
C THR A 60 4.88 -28.34 -3.45
N ALA A 61 5.08 -28.37 -2.14
CA ALA A 61 5.46 -27.25 -1.31
C ALA A 61 6.90 -27.37 -0.78
N ASP A 62 7.73 -26.39 -1.11
CA ASP A 62 9.10 -26.28 -0.62
C ASP A 62 9.16 -25.70 0.80
N ILE A 63 10.18 -26.12 1.57
CA ILE A 63 10.44 -25.56 2.90
C ILE A 63 10.77 -24.07 2.77
N GLY A 64 10.09 -23.24 3.55
CA GLY A 64 10.18 -21.78 3.54
C GLY A 64 9.18 -21.09 2.60
N ALA A 65 8.41 -21.84 1.82
CA ALA A 65 7.39 -21.28 0.93
C ALA A 65 6.17 -20.74 1.71
N VAL A 66 5.65 -19.59 1.26
CA VAL A 66 4.40 -18.99 1.76
C VAL A 66 3.26 -19.46 0.86
N ILE A 67 2.29 -20.16 1.44
CA ILE A 67 1.26 -20.89 0.68
C ILE A 67 -0.13 -20.39 1.09
N PRO A 68 -1.01 -20.04 0.15
CA PRO A 68 -2.41 -19.73 0.41
C PRO A 68 -3.16 -20.84 1.15
N VAL A 69 -4.00 -20.44 2.10
CA VAL A 69 -4.92 -21.35 2.79
C VAL A 69 -5.86 -22.02 1.78
N GLY A 70 -6.00 -23.33 1.87
CA GLY A 70 -6.79 -24.17 0.97
C GLY A 70 -6.03 -24.72 -0.25
N GLU A 71 -4.79 -24.30 -0.49
CA GLU A 71 -3.97 -24.87 -1.56
C GLU A 71 -3.48 -26.29 -1.21
N THR A 72 -3.46 -27.20 -2.19
CA THR A 72 -3.00 -28.58 -1.99
C THR A 72 -1.47 -28.65 -2.00
N ILE A 73 -0.90 -29.13 -0.90
CA ILE A 73 0.54 -29.17 -0.65
C ILE A 73 1.16 -30.57 -0.73
N ALA A 74 0.36 -31.63 -0.58
CA ALA A 74 0.75 -33.02 -0.78
C ALA A 74 -0.48 -33.94 -0.92
N TRP A 75 -0.24 -35.23 -1.17
CA TRP A 75 -1.28 -36.27 -1.20
C TRP A 75 -0.91 -37.44 -0.28
N LEU A 76 -1.90 -38.06 0.35
CA LEU A 76 -1.76 -39.36 1.01
C LEU A 76 -2.37 -40.43 0.10
N VAL A 77 -1.57 -41.38 -0.36
CA VAL A 77 -1.96 -42.42 -1.32
C VAL A 77 -1.89 -43.81 -0.70
N ALA A 78 -2.69 -44.75 -1.20
CA ALA A 78 -2.55 -46.15 -0.84
C ALA A 78 -1.27 -46.76 -1.46
N PRO A 79 -0.68 -47.84 -0.88
CA PRO A 79 0.51 -48.48 -1.44
C PRO A 79 0.31 -48.87 -2.91
N GLY A 80 1.07 -48.24 -3.83
CA GLY A 80 1.01 -48.50 -5.27
C GLY A 80 0.14 -47.54 -6.10
N GLU A 81 -0.52 -46.55 -5.50
CA GLU A 81 -1.35 -45.53 -6.17
C GLU A 81 -0.51 -44.26 -6.47
N LYS A 82 -0.55 -43.73 -7.70
CA LYS A 82 0.17 -42.49 -8.09
C LYS A 82 -0.71 -41.25 -7.84
N PRO A 83 -0.15 -40.13 -7.34
CA PRO A 83 -0.91 -38.90 -7.13
C PRO A 83 -1.45 -38.34 -8.47
N PRO A 84 -2.65 -37.72 -8.48
CA PRO A 84 -3.24 -37.17 -9.69
C PRO A 84 -2.38 -36.02 -10.27
N ALA A 85 -2.21 -36.01 -11.60
CA ALA A 85 -1.39 -35.01 -12.29
C ALA A 85 -2.04 -33.61 -12.25
N ARG A 86 -1.18 -32.58 -12.06
CA ARG A 86 -1.51 -31.15 -11.86
C ARG A 86 -2.65 -30.64 -12.76
N THR A 87 -3.66 -30.05 -12.14
CA THR A 87 -4.55 -29.08 -12.78
C THR A 87 -4.25 -27.72 -12.16
N THR A 88 -3.65 -26.81 -12.93
CA THR A 88 -3.54 -25.39 -12.56
C THR A 88 -4.94 -24.79 -12.58
N ALA A 89 -5.57 -24.67 -11.41
CA ALA A 89 -6.87 -24.05 -11.26
C ALA A 89 -6.74 -22.52 -11.27
N ALA A 90 -7.58 -21.91 -12.10
CA ALA A 90 -7.66 -20.49 -12.38
C ALA A 90 -8.14 -19.65 -11.19
N THR A 91 -7.71 -18.40 -11.19
CA THR A 91 -8.10 -17.29 -10.32
C THR A 91 -9.63 -17.15 -10.20
N PRO A 92 -10.21 -16.98 -9.00
CA PRO A 92 -11.63 -16.70 -8.87
C PRO A 92 -11.91 -15.21 -9.16
N ALA A 93 -12.73 -14.97 -10.17
CA ALA A 93 -13.27 -13.65 -10.49
C ALA A 93 -14.36 -13.26 -9.48
N ALA A 94 -14.24 -12.04 -8.96
CA ALA A 94 -15.18 -11.38 -8.08
C ALA A 94 -16.56 -11.22 -8.72
N ARG A 95 -17.59 -11.46 -7.90
CA ARG A 95 -19.00 -11.23 -8.19
C ARG A 95 -19.31 -9.75 -7.93
N ALA A 96 -19.62 -9.00 -8.99
CA ALA A 96 -20.21 -7.66 -8.90
C ALA A 96 -21.66 -7.68 -9.37
N LEU A 97 -22.54 -7.10 -8.55
CA LEU A 97 -23.94 -6.82 -8.85
C LEU A 97 -24.09 -5.43 -9.51
N SER A 98 -25.16 -5.32 -10.30
CA SER A 98 -25.92 -4.11 -10.66
C SER A 98 -25.66 -3.42 -12.02
N GLY A 99 -26.63 -3.60 -12.94
CA GLY A 99 -27.61 -2.55 -13.24
C GLY A 99 -27.41 -1.61 -14.45
N ALA A 100 -28.13 -1.90 -15.54
CA ALA A 100 -28.84 -1.02 -16.49
C ALA A 100 -28.10 0.03 -17.36
N ALA A 101 -28.13 -0.17 -18.71
CA ALA A 101 -28.82 0.71 -19.68
C ALA A 101 -28.61 0.27 -21.17
N GLN A 102 -29.74 0.02 -21.84
CA GLN A 102 -30.15 0.06 -23.27
C GLN A 102 -29.19 0.10 -24.49
N GLN A 103 -29.43 -0.89 -25.38
CA GLN A 103 -29.72 -0.87 -26.84
C GLN A 103 -28.93 0.00 -27.84
N ALA A 104 -28.32 -0.68 -28.82
CA ALA A 104 -28.51 -0.44 -30.27
C ALA A 104 -28.15 -1.72 -31.08
N ALA A 105 -28.82 -1.92 -32.21
CA ALA A 105 -28.98 -3.16 -32.94
C ALA A 105 -28.11 -3.29 -34.22
N GLY A 106 -27.92 -4.55 -34.65
CA GLY A 106 -27.67 -5.01 -36.03
C GLY A 106 -26.25 -4.79 -36.61
N VAL A 107 -25.66 -5.65 -37.43
CA VAL A 107 -26.14 -6.77 -38.28
C VAL A 107 -24.95 -7.69 -38.66
N ALA A 108 -25.23 -9.01 -38.71
CA ALA A 108 -24.58 -10.14 -39.44
C ALA A 108 -23.04 -10.35 -39.38
N ALA A 109 -22.48 -11.42 -38.81
CA ALA A 109 -22.59 -12.87 -39.13
C ALA A 109 -22.10 -13.18 -40.56
N VAL A 110 -21.15 -14.09 -40.84
CA VAL A 110 -21.02 -15.51 -40.46
C VAL A 110 -19.58 -16.03 -40.81
N PRO A 111 -19.26 -17.34 -40.77
CA PRO A 111 -18.55 -18.04 -39.70
C PRO A 111 -17.23 -18.67 -40.20
N VAL A 112 -16.47 -19.40 -39.37
CA VAL A 112 -16.04 -20.79 -39.70
C VAL A 112 -15.70 -21.50 -38.39
N ALA A 113 -16.31 -22.68 -38.24
CA ALA A 113 -16.17 -23.60 -37.13
C ALA A 113 -14.85 -24.38 -37.15
N ALA A 114 -14.54 -24.91 -35.98
CA ALA A 114 -13.45 -25.83 -35.65
C ALA A 114 -13.28 -27.02 -36.60
N LYS A 115 -12.05 -27.56 -36.64
CA LYS A 115 -11.80 -29.01 -36.57
C LYS A 115 -10.38 -29.31 -36.09
N SER A 116 -10.29 -30.07 -35.00
CA SER A 116 -9.14 -30.87 -34.60
C SER A 116 -9.00 -32.10 -35.50
N THR A 117 -7.79 -32.47 -35.91
CA THR A 117 -7.45 -33.88 -36.18
C THR A 117 -5.96 -34.14 -35.92
N SER A 118 -5.71 -35.13 -35.08
CA SER A 118 -4.45 -35.85 -34.94
C SER A 118 -4.12 -36.61 -36.23
N ALA A 119 -3.20 -36.06 -37.02
CA ALA A 119 -2.44 -36.75 -38.07
C ALA A 119 -1.05 -36.10 -38.14
N PRO A 120 0.03 -36.85 -38.43
CA PRO A 120 1.35 -36.24 -38.54
C PRO A 120 1.35 -35.16 -39.63
N PRO A 121 1.94 -33.97 -39.38
CA PRO A 121 1.86 -32.84 -40.28
C PRO A 121 2.42 -33.23 -41.66
N GLN A 122 1.59 -33.06 -42.69
CA GLN A 122 1.96 -33.29 -44.07
C GLN A 122 2.84 -32.12 -44.52
N ILE A 123 4.07 -32.41 -44.95
CA ILE A 123 5.05 -31.40 -45.38
C ILE A 123 5.51 -31.70 -46.81
N SER A 124 5.52 -30.68 -47.66
CA SER A 124 5.98 -30.83 -49.05
C SER A 124 7.49 -31.16 -49.11
N PRO A 125 7.97 -31.91 -50.12
CA PRO A 125 9.39 -32.28 -50.23
C PRO A 125 10.34 -31.08 -50.25
N LYS A 126 9.91 -29.96 -50.87
CA LYS A 126 10.68 -28.71 -50.93
C LYS A 126 10.73 -28.01 -49.57
N ALA A 127 9.61 -27.98 -48.83
CA ALA A 127 9.56 -27.44 -47.48
C ALA A 127 10.39 -28.27 -46.49
N ARG A 128 10.39 -29.60 -46.61
CA ARG A 128 11.18 -30.50 -45.75
C ARG A 128 12.68 -30.25 -45.93
N ARG A 129 13.14 -30.02 -47.17
CA ARG A 129 14.53 -29.67 -47.45
C ARG A 129 14.89 -28.31 -46.84
N LEU A 130 14.05 -27.30 -47.04
CA LEU A 130 14.26 -25.96 -46.49
C LEU A 130 14.23 -25.94 -44.96
N ALA A 131 13.35 -26.71 -44.32
CA ALA A 131 13.28 -26.82 -42.86
C ALA A 131 14.55 -27.44 -42.28
N LYS A 132 15.14 -28.42 -42.97
CA LYS A 132 16.41 -29.03 -42.60
C LYS A 132 17.58 -28.07 -42.79
N GLU A 133 17.60 -27.30 -43.87
CA GLU A 133 18.64 -26.30 -44.16
C GLU A 133 18.59 -25.12 -43.16
N LEU A 134 17.40 -24.69 -42.74
CA LEU A 134 17.20 -23.58 -41.79
C LEU A 134 17.10 -24.02 -40.32
N GLY A 135 17.20 -25.31 -40.02
CA GLY A 135 17.10 -25.85 -38.65
C GLY A 135 15.74 -25.59 -37.99
N VAL A 136 14.66 -25.54 -38.77
CA VAL A 136 13.28 -25.30 -38.31
C VAL A 136 12.58 -26.62 -38.02
N ASP A 137 11.99 -26.76 -36.83
CA ASP A 137 11.10 -27.87 -36.50
C ASP A 137 9.73 -27.65 -37.17
N PHE A 138 9.48 -28.43 -38.22
CA PHE A 138 8.27 -28.31 -39.03
C PHE A 138 7.00 -28.75 -38.30
N THR A 139 7.07 -29.41 -37.14
CA THR A 139 5.88 -29.75 -36.35
C THR A 139 5.22 -28.51 -35.73
N LEU A 140 5.96 -27.40 -35.65
CA LEU A 140 5.52 -26.13 -35.09
C LEU A 140 5.10 -25.10 -36.17
N VAL A 141 5.23 -25.47 -37.45
CA VAL A 141 4.93 -24.57 -38.57
C VAL A 141 3.49 -24.83 -39.04
N PRO A 142 2.59 -23.84 -38.96
CA PRO A 142 1.26 -23.97 -39.54
C PRO A 142 1.35 -23.99 -41.07
N GLY A 143 0.82 -25.04 -41.70
CA GLY A 143 0.85 -25.21 -43.14
C GLY A 143 -0.33 -24.49 -43.82
N THR A 144 -0.04 -23.72 -44.87
CA THR A 144 -1.06 -22.95 -45.62
C THR A 144 -1.38 -23.54 -46.99
N GLY A 145 -0.79 -24.69 -47.34
CA GLY A 145 -1.02 -25.38 -48.62
C GLY A 145 -2.36 -26.14 -48.69
N PRO A 146 -2.69 -26.71 -49.86
CA PRO A 146 -3.86 -27.57 -50.04
C PRO A 146 -3.87 -28.70 -49.00
N ASP A 147 -5.01 -28.97 -48.37
CA ASP A 147 -5.17 -29.93 -47.26
C ASP A 147 -4.31 -29.65 -46.00
N GLY A 148 -3.83 -28.42 -45.82
CA GLY A 148 -3.02 -28.02 -44.66
C GLY A 148 -1.56 -28.43 -44.74
N VAL A 149 -1.07 -28.74 -45.95
CA VAL A 149 0.33 -29.13 -46.19
C VAL A 149 1.26 -27.94 -45.92
N ILE A 150 2.36 -28.19 -45.21
CA ILE A 150 3.40 -27.19 -44.96
C ILE A 150 4.21 -26.93 -46.24
N THR A 151 4.18 -25.68 -46.69
CA THR A 151 4.88 -25.21 -47.89
C THR A 151 6.25 -24.60 -47.55
N ALA A 152 7.10 -24.41 -48.56
CA ALA A 152 8.41 -23.81 -48.34
C ALA A 152 8.30 -22.34 -47.87
N GLU A 153 7.25 -21.63 -48.28
CA GLU A 153 6.98 -20.27 -47.83
C GLU A 153 6.61 -20.21 -46.35
N ASP A 154 5.87 -21.20 -45.85
CA ASP A 154 5.52 -21.30 -44.43
C ASP A 154 6.76 -21.49 -43.55
N VAL A 155 7.68 -22.34 -44.00
CA VAL A 155 8.97 -22.58 -43.31
C VAL A 155 9.85 -21.32 -43.34
N GLN A 156 9.88 -20.60 -44.47
CA GLN A 156 10.65 -19.36 -44.58
C GLN A 156 10.09 -18.28 -43.66
N LYS A 157 8.77 -18.04 -43.67
CA LYS A 157 8.11 -17.08 -42.79
C LYS A 157 8.30 -17.42 -41.31
N PHE A 158 8.27 -18.71 -40.96
CA PHE A 158 8.55 -19.15 -39.60
C PHE A 158 10.01 -18.92 -39.19
N SER A 159 10.96 -19.16 -40.10
CA SER A 159 12.37 -18.84 -39.87
C SER A 159 12.60 -17.34 -39.69
N ASP A 160 12.00 -16.51 -40.55
CA ASP A 160 12.15 -15.05 -40.53
C ASP A 160 11.53 -14.45 -39.25
N SER A 161 10.39 -14.99 -38.80
CA SER A 161 9.78 -14.60 -37.52
C SER A 161 10.57 -15.08 -36.30
N LYS A 162 11.24 -16.25 -36.37
CA LYS A 162 12.17 -16.71 -35.32
C LYS A 162 13.45 -15.87 -35.28
N ALA A 163 13.92 -15.37 -36.42
CA ALA A 163 15.03 -14.42 -36.52
C ALA A 163 14.65 -13.02 -35.98
N ALA A 164 13.39 -12.60 -36.15
CA ALA A 164 12.84 -11.39 -35.50
C ALA A 164 12.58 -11.58 -33.99
N ALA A 165 12.49 -12.83 -33.51
CA ALA A 165 12.35 -13.21 -32.11
C ALA A 165 13.68 -13.64 -31.47
N ALA A 166 14.80 -13.01 -31.85
CA ALA A 166 16.05 -13.14 -31.11
C ALA A 166 15.85 -12.64 -29.66
N PRO A 167 16.50 -13.23 -28.63
CA PRO A 167 16.27 -12.92 -27.21
C PRO A 167 16.57 -11.46 -26.80
N GLY A 168 17.10 -10.64 -27.70
CA GLY A 168 17.43 -9.23 -27.43
C GLY A 168 16.23 -8.28 -27.43
N ALA A 169 15.08 -8.66 -28.00
CA ALA A 169 13.92 -7.77 -28.09
C ALA A 169 12.94 -7.90 -26.90
N VAL A 170 12.99 -9.00 -26.14
CA VAL A 170 12.14 -9.19 -24.94
C VAL A 170 12.85 -8.73 -23.66
N ALA A 171 14.19 -8.66 -23.67
CA ALA A 171 14.96 -8.07 -22.56
C ALA A 171 14.73 -6.56 -22.38
N ALA A 172 14.20 -5.88 -23.41
CA ALA A 172 13.91 -4.45 -23.35
C ALA A 172 12.58 -4.09 -22.64
N MET A 173 11.80 -5.08 -22.17
CA MET A 173 10.52 -4.85 -21.49
C MET A 173 10.48 -5.31 -20.03
N ILE A 174 11.60 -5.74 -19.46
CA ILE A 174 11.69 -5.97 -18.02
C ILE A 174 12.10 -4.65 -17.39
N SER A 175 11.14 -3.89 -16.87
CA SER A 175 11.46 -2.76 -16.01
C SER A 175 12.25 -3.29 -14.81
N GLU A 176 13.51 -2.90 -14.68
CA GLU A 176 14.31 -3.24 -13.51
C GLU A 176 13.63 -2.69 -12.26
N VAL A 177 13.48 -3.55 -11.24
CA VAL A 177 12.94 -3.14 -9.94
C VAL A 177 14.00 -2.31 -9.23
N GLU A 178 13.74 -1.02 -9.04
CA GLU A 178 14.63 -0.14 -8.28
C GLU A 178 14.66 -0.59 -6.80
N PRO A 179 15.85 -0.87 -6.22
CA PRO A 179 15.94 -1.26 -4.82
C PRO A 179 15.60 -0.07 -3.90
N LEU A 180 14.62 -0.26 -3.02
CA LEU A 180 14.21 0.77 -2.06
C LEU A 180 15.30 1.07 -1.03
N SER A 181 15.47 2.35 -0.70
CA SER A 181 16.20 2.79 0.49
C SER A 181 15.56 2.24 1.77
N GLN A 182 16.31 2.19 2.86
CA GLN A 182 15.78 1.74 4.15
C GLN A 182 14.60 2.63 4.64
N ILE A 183 14.68 3.94 4.40
CA ILE A 183 13.61 4.89 4.75
C ILE A 183 12.36 4.62 3.92
N ALA A 184 12.51 4.43 2.60
CA ALA A 184 11.40 4.14 1.70
C ALA A 184 10.70 2.82 2.06
N ARG A 185 11.47 1.78 2.39
CA ARG A 185 10.94 0.49 2.85
C ARG A 185 10.14 0.64 4.14
N LEU A 186 10.69 1.32 5.15
CA LEU A 186 10.00 1.52 6.44
C LEU A 186 8.74 2.39 6.28
N MET A 187 8.79 3.40 5.41
CA MET A 187 7.62 4.22 5.09
C MET A 187 6.52 3.36 4.48
N ALA A 188 6.83 2.55 3.46
CA ALA A 188 5.87 1.66 2.80
C ALA A 188 5.23 0.67 3.79
N GLU A 189 6.03 0.07 4.67
CA GLU A 189 5.54 -0.84 5.71
C GLU A 189 4.58 -0.13 6.68
N ARG A 190 4.99 1.03 7.22
CA ARG A 190 4.19 1.77 8.20
C ARG A 190 2.90 2.36 7.62
N THR A 191 2.95 2.88 6.40
CA THR A 191 1.74 3.40 5.74
C THR A 191 0.76 2.28 5.42
N THR A 192 1.26 1.13 4.93
CA THR A 192 0.43 -0.06 4.69
C THR A 192 -0.21 -0.55 5.99
N GLN A 193 0.57 -0.65 7.07
CA GLN A 193 0.06 -1.04 8.38
C GLN A 193 -1.03 -0.07 8.88
N SER A 194 -0.80 1.23 8.77
CA SER A 194 -1.77 2.24 9.20
C SER A 194 -3.05 2.16 8.39
N TRP A 195 -2.95 2.14 7.06
CA TRP A 195 -4.09 2.14 6.16
C TRP A 195 -4.99 0.91 6.33
N THR A 196 -4.39 -0.25 6.58
CA THR A 196 -5.13 -1.51 6.72
C THR A 196 -5.69 -1.75 8.12
N ARG A 197 -5.10 -1.16 9.17
CA ARG A 197 -5.49 -1.42 10.56
C ARG A 197 -6.21 -0.27 11.25
N VAL A 198 -6.10 0.95 10.75
CA VAL A 198 -6.74 2.13 11.33
C VAL A 198 -7.96 2.48 10.49
N PRO A 199 -9.19 2.43 11.04
CA PRO A 199 -10.37 2.89 10.34
C PRO A 199 -10.35 4.42 10.27
N HIS A 200 -9.79 4.95 9.18
CA HIS A 200 -9.70 6.38 8.95
C HIS A 200 -11.07 6.95 8.60
N PHE A 201 -11.41 8.09 9.18
CA PHE A 201 -12.39 9.00 8.61
C PHE A 201 -11.79 10.41 8.51
N PHE A 202 -12.35 11.21 7.60
CA PHE A 202 -11.79 12.49 7.22
C PHE A 202 -12.80 13.60 7.45
N LEU A 203 -12.33 14.70 8.02
CA LEU A 203 -13.08 15.94 8.19
C LEU A 203 -12.33 17.05 7.47
N VAL A 204 -13.06 17.95 6.81
CA VAL A 204 -12.48 19.04 6.02
C VAL A 204 -13.10 20.35 6.49
N SER A 205 -12.27 21.39 6.65
CA SER A 205 -12.72 22.75 6.91
C SER A 205 -11.91 23.73 6.06
N ASP A 206 -12.61 24.64 5.38
CA ASP A 206 -12.00 25.85 4.82
C ASP A 206 -11.99 26.93 5.90
N VAL A 207 -10.84 27.58 6.06
CA VAL A 207 -10.63 28.56 7.13
C VAL A 207 -10.01 29.83 6.55
N ASP A 208 -10.54 30.98 6.96
CA ASP A 208 -9.94 32.29 6.67
C ASP A 208 -8.63 32.42 7.46
N ALA A 209 -7.53 32.59 6.73
CA ALA A 209 -6.17 32.68 7.27
C ALA A 209 -5.67 34.13 7.41
N SER A 210 -6.54 35.14 7.23
CA SER A 210 -6.16 36.56 7.27
C SER A 210 -5.42 36.93 8.56
N GLU A 211 -6.00 36.58 9.71
CA GLU A 211 -5.42 36.88 11.02
C GLU A 211 -4.19 36.01 11.31
N LEU A 212 -4.13 34.79 10.77
CA LEU A 212 -2.94 33.93 10.87
C LEU A 212 -1.74 34.54 10.15
N ILE A 213 -1.95 35.07 8.94
CA ILE A 213 -0.93 35.78 8.16
C ILE A 213 -0.51 37.06 8.88
N ALA A 214 -1.47 37.84 9.37
CA ALA A 214 -1.18 39.08 10.09
C ALA A 214 -0.34 38.81 11.36
N ALA A 215 -0.72 37.80 12.13
CA ALA A 215 0.02 37.38 13.32
C ALA A 215 1.44 36.89 12.98
N GLN A 216 1.58 36.09 11.92
CA GLN A 216 2.91 35.64 11.46
C GLN A 216 3.80 36.82 11.09
N LYS A 217 3.28 37.79 10.33
CA LYS A 217 4.02 38.99 9.95
C LYS A 217 4.47 39.79 11.17
N GLY A 218 3.57 40.07 12.11
CA GLY A 218 3.90 40.81 13.33
C GLY A 218 4.95 40.11 14.19
N LEU A 219 4.88 38.78 14.31
CA LEU A 219 5.87 37.98 15.03
C LEU A 219 7.22 37.92 14.30
N SER A 220 7.23 37.85 12.97
CA SER A 220 8.45 37.97 12.16
C SER A 220 9.13 39.32 12.36
N GLU A 221 8.39 40.43 12.30
CA GLU A 221 8.95 41.77 12.52
C GLU A 221 9.56 41.91 13.93
N ALA A 222 8.93 41.32 14.94
CA ALA A 222 9.47 41.27 16.30
C ALA A 222 10.75 40.41 16.39
N ALA A 223 10.76 39.25 15.73
CA ALA A 223 11.91 38.34 15.71
C ALA A 223 13.14 38.98 15.03
N VAL A 224 12.95 39.73 13.94
CA VAL A 224 14.02 40.48 13.28
C VAL A 224 14.65 41.50 14.24
N LYS A 225 13.82 42.24 14.99
CA LYS A 225 14.31 43.22 15.97
C LYS A 225 15.10 42.58 17.11
N SER A 226 14.75 41.36 17.53
CA SER A 226 15.43 40.62 18.59
C SER A 226 16.55 39.70 18.11
N GLY A 227 16.85 39.66 16.80
CA GLY A 227 17.84 38.76 16.21
C GLY A 227 17.48 37.27 16.35
N SER A 228 16.20 36.95 16.53
CA SER A 228 15.70 35.59 16.70
C SER A 228 15.21 34.99 15.37
N PRO A 229 15.14 33.66 15.23
CA PRO A 229 14.60 33.05 14.01
C PRO A 229 13.16 33.47 13.74
N GLU A 230 12.89 33.92 12.52
CA GLU A 230 11.55 34.30 12.08
C GLU A 230 10.60 33.08 12.09
N PRO A 231 9.42 33.16 12.72
CA PRO A 231 8.45 32.09 12.70
C PRO A 231 7.73 31.99 11.35
N THR A 232 7.45 30.77 10.94
CA THR A 232 6.66 30.44 9.74
C THR A 232 5.21 30.14 10.11
N ILE A 233 4.32 30.11 9.11
CA ILE A 233 2.94 29.63 9.30
C ILE A 233 2.90 28.23 9.94
N THR A 234 3.84 27.35 9.58
CA THR A 234 3.96 26.01 10.21
C THR A 234 4.23 26.11 11.72
N ASP A 235 5.06 27.06 12.17
CA ASP A 235 5.38 27.26 13.59
C ASP A 235 4.14 27.70 14.39
N LEU A 236 3.35 28.59 13.79
CA LEU A 236 2.09 29.03 14.37
C LEU A 236 1.07 27.90 14.42
N LEU A 237 0.92 27.12 13.33
CA LEU A 237 0.02 25.97 13.29
C LEU A 237 0.39 24.92 14.34
N ILE A 238 1.67 24.62 14.55
CA ILE A 238 2.12 23.72 15.63
C ILE A 238 1.64 24.21 16.99
N ALA A 239 1.81 25.50 17.28
CA ALA A 239 1.36 26.08 18.54
C ALA A 239 -0.16 26.04 18.70
N LEU A 240 -0.92 26.40 17.66
CA LEU A 240 -2.38 26.36 17.68
C LEU A 240 -2.91 24.94 17.86
N ILE A 241 -2.35 23.95 17.15
CA ILE A 241 -2.69 22.54 17.31
C ILE A 241 -2.43 22.10 18.75
N ALA A 242 -1.21 22.33 19.26
CA ALA A 242 -0.83 21.88 20.59
C ALA A 242 -1.72 22.50 21.68
N ARG A 243 -2.00 23.80 21.58
CA ARG A 243 -2.86 24.51 22.53
C ARG A 243 -4.33 24.09 22.40
N THR A 244 -4.80 23.78 21.20
CA THR A 244 -6.17 23.24 21.00
C THR A 244 -6.31 21.85 21.59
N LEU A 245 -5.30 20.99 21.41
CA LEU A 245 -5.28 19.62 21.97
C LEU A 245 -5.44 19.58 23.50
N THR A 246 -5.08 20.65 24.23
CA THR A 246 -5.28 20.75 25.68
C THR A 246 -6.76 20.62 26.09
N LYS A 247 -7.68 21.03 25.21
CA LYS A 247 -9.14 20.93 25.41
C LYS A 247 -9.73 19.64 24.86
N HIS A 248 -8.94 18.91 24.06
CA HIS A 248 -9.37 17.74 23.28
C HIS A 248 -8.51 16.51 23.61
N PRO A 249 -8.52 16.01 24.87
CA PRO A 249 -7.64 14.93 25.31
C PRO A 249 -7.81 13.65 24.49
N ARG A 250 -8.99 13.42 23.93
CA ARG A 250 -9.26 12.27 23.06
C ARG A 250 -8.48 12.31 21.75
N MET A 251 -8.28 13.50 21.20
CA MET A 251 -7.43 13.69 20.01
C MET A 251 -5.94 13.57 20.32
N ASN A 252 -5.54 13.70 21.60
CA ASN A 252 -4.20 13.43 22.10
C ASN A 252 -4.11 12.03 22.76
N SER A 253 -4.71 11.01 22.17
CA SER A 253 -4.73 9.63 22.69
C SER A 253 -4.25 8.61 21.65
N SER A 254 -4.14 7.36 22.06
CA SER A 254 -3.71 6.22 21.23
C SER A 254 -4.61 5.01 21.45
N TRP A 255 -4.84 4.24 20.39
CA TRP A 255 -5.51 2.92 20.48
C TRP A 255 -4.50 1.83 20.84
N THR A 256 -4.78 1.04 21.88
CA THR A 256 -3.89 -0.04 22.36
C THR A 256 -4.38 -1.45 22.06
N GLY A 257 -5.50 -1.61 21.35
CA GLY A 257 -6.17 -2.91 21.17
C GLY A 257 -7.13 -3.28 22.30
N GLU A 258 -6.77 -2.95 23.54
CA GLU A 258 -7.60 -3.15 24.74
C GLU A 258 -8.43 -1.92 25.12
N GLY A 259 -8.01 -0.74 24.65
CA GLY A 259 -8.68 0.51 24.96
C GLY A 259 -7.94 1.73 24.43
N ILE A 260 -8.21 2.87 25.06
CA ILE A 260 -7.69 4.16 24.62
C ILE A 260 -6.81 4.73 25.71
N LEU A 261 -5.55 4.89 25.37
CA LEU A 261 -4.52 5.45 26.24
C LEU A 261 -4.40 6.95 25.96
N SER A 262 -4.73 7.77 26.96
CA SER A 262 -4.51 9.22 26.87
C SER A 262 -3.04 9.57 27.12
N ASN A 263 -2.49 10.44 26.28
CA ASN A 263 -1.11 10.89 26.44
C ASN A 263 -1.02 12.04 27.44
N ALA A 264 -0.05 11.98 28.36
CA ALA A 264 0.16 13.00 29.38
C ALA A 264 0.83 14.28 28.82
N GLU A 265 1.60 14.14 27.74
CA GLU A 265 2.28 15.23 27.06
C GLU A 265 1.65 15.49 25.69
N ILE A 266 1.74 16.72 25.21
CA ILE A 266 1.32 17.10 23.86
C ILE A 266 2.58 17.31 23.01
N ASN A 267 2.89 16.31 22.21
CA ASN A 267 4.09 16.27 21.37
C ASN A 267 3.66 16.29 19.90
N VAL A 268 3.92 17.38 19.19
CA VAL A 268 3.51 17.54 17.79
C VAL A 268 4.63 17.07 16.89
N SER A 269 4.37 16.01 16.13
CA SER A 269 5.25 15.57 15.03
C SER A 269 4.99 16.41 13.78
N VAL A 270 6.05 16.83 13.11
CA VAL A 270 5.99 17.59 11.86
C VAL A 270 6.58 16.73 10.75
N ALA A 271 5.79 16.48 9.71
CA ALA A 271 6.27 15.75 8.54
C ALA A 271 7.32 16.60 7.79
N VAL A 272 8.55 16.09 7.70
CA VAL A 272 9.66 16.72 6.98
C VAL A 272 10.03 15.83 5.79
N ALA A 273 9.95 16.40 4.58
CA ALA A 273 10.45 15.76 3.38
C ALA A 273 11.98 15.63 3.44
N VAL A 274 12.47 14.42 3.19
CA VAL A 274 13.89 14.07 3.12
C VAL A 274 14.18 13.36 1.80
N LYS A 275 15.45 13.07 1.53
CA LYS A 275 15.79 12.25 0.37
C LYS A 275 15.10 10.88 0.51
N ASP A 276 14.43 10.45 -0.54
CA ASP A 276 13.78 9.14 -0.66
C ASP A 276 12.66 8.87 0.38
N GLY A 277 12.03 9.92 0.95
CA GLY A 277 10.86 9.73 1.82
C GLY A 277 10.48 10.91 2.70
N VAL A 278 9.76 10.61 3.77
CA VAL A 278 9.25 11.57 4.76
C VAL A 278 9.55 11.04 6.16
N VAL A 279 9.97 11.93 7.06
CA VAL A 279 10.22 11.62 8.47
C VAL A 279 9.43 12.58 9.36
N GLY A 280 8.78 12.07 10.40
CA GLY A 280 8.10 12.89 11.40
C GLY A 280 9.06 13.34 12.49
N ALA A 281 9.39 14.63 12.53
CA ALA A 281 10.23 15.21 13.58
C ALA A 281 9.39 15.76 14.73
N VAL A 282 9.67 15.36 15.96
CA VAL A 282 8.81 15.60 17.12
C VAL A 282 9.24 16.84 17.90
N ILE A 283 8.31 17.77 18.07
CA ILE A 283 8.43 18.90 18.97
C ILE A 283 7.74 18.53 20.28
N HIS A 284 8.54 18.21 21.28
CA HIS A 284 8.08 17.78 22.60
C HIS A 284 7.50 18.94 23.42
N ARG A 285 6.38 18.68 24.11
CA ARG A 285 5.64 19.60 24.97
C ARG A 285 5.31 20.92 24.27
N ALA A 286 4.84 20.81 23.02
CA ALA A 286 4.61 21.94 22.14
C ALA A 286 3.57 22.93 22.71
N ASP A 287 2.68 22.47 23.59
CA ASP A 287 1.68 23.26 24.30
C ASP A 287 2.29 24.29 25.26
N ARG A 288 3.52 24.04 25.74
CA ARG A 288 4.22 24.86 26.75
C ARG A 288 5.28 25.79 26.17
N LEU A 289 5.56 25.68 24.88
CA LEU A 289 6.62 26.44 24.24
C LEU A 289 6.09 27.78 23.72
N ARG A 290 6.95 28.79 23.76
CA ARG A 290 6.74 30.05 23.06
C ARG A 290 6.97 29.85 21.56
N ILE A 291 6.34 30.68 20.73
CA ILE A 291 6.44 30.58 19.26
C ILE A 291 7.90 30.63 18.78
N ALA A 292 8.74 31.48 19.38
CA ALA A 292 10.17 31.55 19.05
C ALA A 292 10.91 30.24 19.37
N GLU A 293 10.55 29.55 20.45
CA GLU A 293 11.14 28.26 20.82
C GLU A 293 10.69 27.15 19.86
N ILE A 294 9.42 27.17 19.42
CA ILE A 294 8.90 26.27 18.39
C ILE A 294 9.65 26.48 17.07
N SER A 295 9.80 27.74 16.63
CA SER A 295 10.53 28.10 15.40
C SER A 295 11.97 27.60 15.41
N ALA A 296 12.71 27.87 16.50
CA ALA A 296 14.07 27.42 16.66
C ALA A 296 14.18 25.87 16.60
N ARG A 297 13.33 25.16 17.36
CA ARG A 297 13.32 23.70 17.39
C ARG A 297 12.95 23.09 16.04
N ARG A 298 11.89 23.58 15.39
CA ARG A 298 11.47 23.09 14.07
C ARG A 298 12.57 23.27 13.04
N ARG A 299 13.25 24.42 13.03
CA ARG A 299 14.35 24.69 12.11
C ARG A 299 15.50 23.71 12.31
N GLU A 300 15.96 23.55 13.55
CA GLU A 300 17.04 22.62 13.90
C GLU A 300 16.68 21.17 13.50
N LEU A 301 15.46 20.74 13.82
CA LEU A 301 14.95 19.41 13.45
C LEU A 301 14.89 19.23 11.93
N ALA A 302 14.43 20.22 11.17
CA ALA A 302 14.36 20.16 9.72
C ALA A 302 15.76 20.09 9.07
N GLU A 303 16.72 20.85 9.60
CA GLU A 303 18.12 20.80 9.15
C GLU A 303 18.74 19.42 9.44
N ARG A 304 18.53 18.88 10.66
CA ARG A 304 19.00 17.54 11.03
C ARG A 304 18.33 16.42 10.23
N ALA A 305 17.03 16.55 9.93
CA ALA A 305 16.28 15.62 9.08
C ALA A 305 16.87 15.54 7.67
N ARG A 306 17.05 16.69 7.01
CA ARG A 306 17.62 16.75 5.66
C ARG A 306 19.06 16.27 5.60
N ALA A 307 19.82 16.45 6.69
CA ALA A 307 21.18 15.96 6.82
C ALA A 307 21.28 14.47 7.20
N GLY A 308 20.16 13.78 7.47
CA GLY A 308 20.17 12.40 7.95
C GLY A 308 20.74 12.21 9.36
N LYS A 309 20.67 13.24 10.21
CA LYS A 309 21.27 13.33 11.55
C LYS A 309 20.24 13.46 12.68
N LEU A 310 19.01 12.98 12.47
CA LEU A 310 18.02 12.89 13.54
C LEU A 310 18.46 11.85 14.57
N ARG A 311 18.27 12.18 15.85
CA ARG A 311 18.49 11.27 16.96
C ARG A 311 17.18 10.53 17.25
N PRO A 312 17.21 9.38 17.95
CA PRO A 312 16.00 8.65 18.31
C PRO A 312 14.94 9.53 19.01
N ALA A 313 15.37 10.39 19.94
CA ALA A 313 14.47 11.30 20.66
C ALA A 313 13.77 12.34 19.77
N ASP A 314 14.28 12.59 18.56
CA ASP A 314 13.68 13.55 17.63
C ASP A 314 12.56 12.93 16.78
N ILE A 315 12.38 11.60 16.80
CA ILE A 315 11.40 10.88 15.97
C ILE A 315 10.46 9.98 16.77
N THR A 316 10.64 9.92 18.09
CA THR A 316 9.80 9.14 19.01
C THR A 316 8.94 10.03 19.88
N GLY A 317 7.85 9.46 20.42
CA GLY A 317 6.99 10.15 21.40
C GLY A 317 6.02 11.18 20.81
N GLY A 318 5.88 11.28 19.48
CA GLY A 318 4.86 12.12 18.86
C GLY A 318 3.46 11.61 19.15
N THR A 319 2.57 12.50 19.60
CA THR A 319 1.19 12.18 20.00
C THR A 319 0.15 12.67 18.99
N PHE A 320 0.51 13.66 18.16
CA PHE A 320 -0.30 14.17 17.05
C PHE A 320 0.63 14.60 15.91
N THR A 321 0.21 14.51 14.65
CA THR A 321 1.05 14.89 13.48
C THR A 321 0.46 16.06 12.70
N LEU A 322 1.32 16.98 12.28
CA LEU A 322 1.06 18.01 11.28
C LEU A 322 1.80 17.67 9.99
N SER A 323 1.08 17.63 8.88
CA SER A 323 1.62 17.57 7.52
C SER A 323 1.19 18.82 6.75
N ASN A 324 2.13 19.62 6.28
CA ASN A 324 1.86 20.86 5.55
C ASN A 324 2.48 20.77 4.15
N LEU A 325 1.65 20.87 3.12
CA LEU A 325 2.06 20.87 1.71
C LEU A 325 1.78 22.21 1.01
N GLY A 326 1.48 23.28 1.77
CA GLY A 326 1.16 24.58 1.19
C GLY A 326 2.28 25.19 0.34
N MET A 327 3.55 24.89 0.65
CA MET A 327 4.70 25.31 -0.17
C MET A 327 4.74 24.65 -1.56
N TYR A 328 4.04 23.52 -1.73
CA TYR A 328 3.90 22.81 -3.01
C TYR A 328 2.63 23.21 -3.77
N LYS A 329 1.90 24.24 -3.31
CA LYS A 329 0.65 24.71 -3.93
C LYS A 329 -0.44 23.63 -4.01
N VAL A 330 -0.46 22.70 -3.06
CA VAL A 330 -1.52 21.69 -2.94
C VAL A 330 -2.71 22.30 -2.20
N ASP A 331 -3.87 22.42 -2.84
CA ASP A 331 -5.04 23.06 -2.24
C ASP A 331 -5.63 22.28 -1.06
N ALA A 332 -5.65 20.95 -1.17
CA ALA A 332 -6.13 20.04 -0.14
C ALA A 332 -5.56 18.63 -0.37
N PHE A 333 -5.34 17.89 0.72
CA PHE A 333 -4.99 16.48 0.67
C PHE A 333 -5.43 15.78 1.97
N SER A 334 -5.53 14.46 1.95
CA SER A 334 -5.75 13.65 3.14
C SER A 334 -4.45 12.94 3.50
N ALA A 335 -4.10 12.92 4.79
CA ALA A 335 -2.89 12.26 5.25
C ALA A 335 -3.21 10.94 5.96
N ILE A 336 -2.31 9.97 5.87
CA ILE A 336 -2.41 8.70 6.58
C ILE A 336 -1.92 8.92 8.02
N ILE A 337 -2.70 8.46 9.00
CA ILE A 337 -2.36 8.56 10.42
C ILE A 337 -1.03 7.84 10.68
N VAL A 338 -0.21 8.40 11.57
CA VAL A 338 1.03 7.75 12.04
C VAL A 338 0.70 6.98 13.33
N PRO A 339 0.62 5.64 13.30
CA PRO A 339 0.30 4.88 14.50
C PRO A 339 1.38 5.06 15.59
N PRO A 340 1.01 5.07 16.88
CA PRO A 340 -0.33 4.81 17.43
C PRO A 340 -1.17 6.08 17.64
N GLN A 341 -0.89 7.20 16.96
CA GLN A 341 -1.59 8.47 17.19
C GLN A 341 -3.07 8.39 16.76
N ALA A 342 -3.93 9.18 17.40
CA ALA A 342 -5.35 9.24 17.06
C ALA A 342 -5.67 10.11 15.83
N GLY A 343 -4.76 11.00 15.42
CA GLY A 343 -5.03 11.89 14.31
C GLY A 343 -3.81 12.56 13.69
N ILE A 344 -4.02 13.04 12.46
CA ILE A 344 -3.07 13.82 11.68
C ILE A 344 -3.81 14.96 10.99
N LEU A 345 -3.25 16.17 11.04
CA LEU A 345 -3.75 17.31 10.29
C LEU A 345 -2.94 17.52 9.02
N ALA A 346 -3.63 17.55 7.89
CA ALA A 346 -3.11 17.93 6.58
C ALA A 346 -3.51 19.37 6.27
N VAL A 347 -2.54 20.22 5.92
CA VAL A 347 -2.77 21.65 5.63
C VAL A 347 -2.35 21.96 4.19
N GLY A 348 -3.30 22.48 3.42
CA GLY A 348 -3.09 22.90 2.04
C GLY A 348 -2.43 24.27 1.91
N ALA A 349 -2.39 24.77 0.67
CA ALA A 349 -1.90 26.09 0.35
C ALA A 349 -2.88 27.16 0.84
N ILE A 350 -2.33 28.25 1.35
CA ILE A 350 -3.09 29.48 1.57
C ILE A 350 -3.18 30.19 0.21
N SER A 351 -4.39 30.43 -0.28
CA SER A 351 -4.64 31.11 -1.55
C SER A 351 -5.82 32.07 -1.45
N ASP A 352 -5.76 33.16 -2.21
CA ASP A 352 -6.86 34.11 -2.29
C ASP A 352 -8.06 33.44 -2.98
N ARG A 353 -9.20 33.40 -2.28
CA ARG A 353 -10.47 32.87 -2.79
C ARG A 353 -11.59 33.88 -2.57
N VAL A 354 -12.56 33.88 -3.48
CA VAL A 354 -13.80 34.65 -3.31
C VAL A 354 -14.72 33.87 -2.38
N VAL A 355 -15.05 34.47 -1.22
CA VAL A 355 -15.92 33.89 -0.19
C VAL A 355 -16.98 34.90 0.22
N ALA A 356 -18.10 34.42 0.77
CA ALA A 356 -19.12 35.29 1.33
C ALA A 356 -18.68 35.79 2.72
N VAL A 357 -18.65 37.10 2.91
CA VAL A 357 -18.44 37.77 4.20
C VAL A 357 -19.63 38.70 4.41
N ASP A 358 -20.39 38.47 5.48
CA ASP A 358 -21.63 39.22 5.78
C ASP A 358 -22.62 39.27 4.60
N GLY A 359 -22.70 38.17 3.85
CA GLY A 359 -23.57 38.03 2.67
C GLY A 359 -23.06 38.69 1.40
N GLN A 360 -21.85 39.28 1.40
CA GLN A 360 -21.23 39.92 0.24
C GLN A 360 -19.99 39.15 -0.24
N PRO A 361 -19.71 39.11 -1.56
CA PRO A 361 -18.49 38.50 -2.06
C PRO A 361 -17.27 39.33 -1.64
N ALA A 362 -16.30 38.69 -1.01
CA ALA A 362 -15.02 39.28 -0.65
C ALA A 362 -13.88 38.32 -0.97
N VAL A 363 -12.72 38.87 -1.33
CA VAL A 363 -11.50 38.07 -1.48
C VAL A 363 -10.87 37.89 -0.10
N ARG A 364 -10.59 36.65 0.27
CA ARG A 364 -9.88 36.30 1.52
C ARG A 364 -8.80 35.25 1.24
N PRO A 365 -7.66 35.31 1.94
CA PRO A 365 -6.70 34.21 1.95
C PRO A 365 -7.31 33.03 2.72
N MET A 366 -7.66 31.97 2.00
CA MET A 366 -8.28 30.77 2.55
C MET A 366 -7.29 29.62 2.60
N VAL A 367 -7.42 28.77 3.62
CA VAL A 367 -6.68 27.51 3.75
C VAL A 367 -7.63 26.35 3.96
N THR A 368 -7.39 25.25 3.24
CA THR A 368 -8.10 23.99 3.49
C THR A 368 -7.33 23.17 4.53
N MET A 369 -8.01 22.77 5.58
CA MET A 369 -7.50 21.86 6.61
C MET A 369 -8.26 20.54 6.55
N THR A 370 -7.55 19.44 6.38
CA THR A 370 -8.12 18.08 6.40
C THR A 370 -7.59 17.34 7.62
N LEU A 371 -8.49 16.90 8.49
CA LEU A 371 -8.18 16.10 9.66
C LEU A 371 -8.52 14.64 9.37
N SER A 372 -7.53 13.76 9.51
CA SER A 372 -7.75 12.32 9.53
C SER A 372 -7.80 11.84 10.99
N CYS A 373 -8.80 11.02 11.32
CA CYS A 373 -9.03 10.51 12.66
C CYS A 373 -9.13 8.98 12.68
N ASP A 374 -8.62 8.35 13.73
CA ASP A 374 -8.87 6.94 14.03
C ASP A 374 -10.28 6.81 14.64
N HIS A 375 -11.20 6.19 13.90
CA HIS A 375 -12.61 6.06 14.31
C HIS A 375 -12.80 5.21 15.58
N ARG A 376 -11.79 4.44 16.00
CA ARG A 376 -11.82 3.72 17.28
C ARG A 376 -11.57 4.66 18.45
N VAL A 377 -10.83 5.76 18.24
CA VAL A 377 -10.48 6.72 19.29
C VAL A 377 -11.48 7.87 19.35
N ALA A 378 -11.76 8.51 18.23
CA ALA A 378 -12.68 9.64 18.14
C ALA A 378 -13.83 9.32 17.19
N ASP A 379 -15.03 9.79 17.52
CA ASP A 379 -16.18 9.78 16.62
C ASP A 379 -16.26 11.11 15.86
N GLY A 380 -17.20 11.19 14.91
CA GLY A 380 -17.39 12.38 14.07
C GLY A 380 -17.63 13.66 14.88
N ALA A 381 -18.37 13.58 15.99
CA ALA A 381 -18.63 14.73 16.86
C ALA A 381 -17.33 15.26 17.49
N ARG A 382 -16.54 14.41 18.15
CA ARG A 382 -15.28 14.82 18.78
C ARG A 382 -14.25 15.32 17.77
N GLY A 383 -14.17 14.68 16.60
CA GLY A 383 -13.32 15.15 15.50
C GLY A 383 -13.74 16.54 15.01
N ALA A 384 -15.04 16.77 14.85
CA ALA A 384 -15.59 18.05 14.38
C ALA A 384 -15.42 19.15 15.43
N GLU A 385 -15.63 18.86 16.72
CA GLU A 385 -15.39 19.81 17.81
C GLU A 385 -13.92 20.27 17.84
N PHE A 386 -12.98 19.33 17.75
CA PHE A 386 -11.56 19.67 17.66
C PHE A 386 -11.22 20.52 16.42
N LEU A 387 -11.71 20.12 15.24
CA LEU A 387 -11.45 20.86 14.00
C LEU A 387 -12.06 22.25 14.03
N ASN A 388 -13.25 22.42 14.60
CA ASN A 388 -13.92 23.71 14.76
C ASN A 388 -13.16 24.63 15.71
N ASP A 389 -12.72 24.13 16.87
CA ASP A 389 -11.91 24.90 17.82
C ASP A 389 -10.58 25.30 17.21
N LEU A 390 -9.94 24.41 16.43
CA LEU A 390 -8.71 24.71 15.73
C LEU A 390 -8.94 25.75 14.61
N ALA A 391 -10.02 25.64 13.85
CA ALA A 391 -10.39 26.63 12.84
C ALA A 391 -10.64 28.00 13.49
N GLN A 392 -11.27 28.04 14.66
CA GLN A 392 -11.45 29.27 15.43
C GLN A 392 -10.10 29.82 15.93
N ALA A 393 -9.20 28.95 16.40
CA ALA A 393 -7.85 29.33 16.81
C ALA A 393 -7.03 29.89 15.64
N VAL A 394 -7.25 29.44 14.40
CA VAL A 394 -6.65 30.01 13.19
C VAL A 394 -7.25 31.37 12.84
N ARG A 395 -8.55 31.58 13.03
CA ARG A 395 -9.22 32.88 12.84
C ARG A 395 -8.85 33.90 13.91
N GLU A 396 -8.48 33.46 15.11
CA GLU A 396 -8.16 34.33 16.26
C GLU A 396 -6.85 33.91 16.97
N PRO A 397 -5.72 33.86 16.25
CA PRO A 397 -4.49 33.25 16.74
C PRO A 397 -3.89 33.98 17.94
N MET A 398 -4.15 35.28 18.09
CA MET A 398 -3.65 36.08 19.22
C MET A 398 -4.23 35.67 20.58
N LYS A 399 -5.41 35.02 20.63
CA LYS A 399 -5.92 34.41 21.88
C LYS A 399 -5.09 33.20 22.31
N LEU A 400 -4.48 32.56 21.32
CA LEU A 400 -3.46 31.51 21.33
C LEU A 400 -2.11 31.92 21.92
N PHE A 401 -1.59 33.08 21.52
CA PHE A 401 -0.15 33.30 21.33
C PHE A 401 0.68 33.66 22.55
#